data_AF-T1ALZ5-F1
#
_entry.id   AF-T1ALZ5-F1
#
_cell.length_a   1.000
_cell.length_b   1.000
_cell.length_c   1.000
_cell.angle_alpha   90.00
_cell.angle_beta   90.00
_cell.angle_gamma   90.00
#
_symmetry.space_group_name_H-M   'P 1'
#
loop_
_entity.id
_entity.type
_entity.pdbx_description
1 polymer ?
#
loop_
_entity_poly.entity_id
_entity_poly.type
_entity_poly.pdbx_seq_one_letter_code
_entity_poly.pdbx_strand_id
1 'polypeptide(L)'
;YTISYVYDHTHAPTMLTLYWQLGEDDARHSMFQWISQNLTLSEISHLTYVGISLYPQEAPMGTAFNRVVTVLHNVWFPKQTIFISELGYGGQGVTGSWWWGSPTASGDSQKAEVYNLYLAALLAYPYGGGGGFWWYFAEDFTNEPKLMSAMHALYADTRIGPFA
;
A
#
# COMPACT_ATOMS: atom_id res chain seq x y z
N TYR A 1 8.34 -0.70 -21.43
CA TYR A 1 7.08 -1.02 -20.71
C TYR A 1 6.21 0.23 -20.66
N THR A 2 4.98 0.11 -20.15
CA THR A 2 4.03 1.22 -20.00
C THR A 2 4.60 2.40 -19.20
N ILE A 3 5.54 2.17 -18.27
CA ILE A 3 6.13 3.23 -17.42
C ILE A 3 6.92 4.23 -18.27
N SER A 4 7.93 3.77 -19.03
CA SER A 4 8.71 4.67 -19.91
C SER A 4 7.81 5.38 -20.92
N TYR A 5 6.84 4.67 -21.51
CA TYR A 5 5.90 5.30 -22.45
C TYR A 5 5.14 6.48 -21.80
N VAL A 6 4.58 6.30 -20.60
CA VAL A 6 3.86 7.37 -19.91
C VAL A 6 4.80 8.52 -19.57
N TYR A 7 5.99 8.23 -19.04
CA TYR A 7 6.96 9.26 -18.66
C TYR A 7 7.43 10.08 -19.86
N ASP A 8 7.82 9.42 -20.95
CA ASP A 8 8.40 10.06 -22.14
C ASP A 8 7.39 10.96 -22.88
N HIS A 9 6.08 10.69 -22.75
CA HIS A 9 5.03 11.41 -23.46
C HIS A 9 4.31 12.45 -22.59
N THR A 10 4.37 12.35 -21.26
CA THR A 10 3.62 13.24 -20.36
C THR A 10 4.49 13.98 -19.35
N HIS A 11 5.68 13.45 -19.04
CA HIS A 11 6.51 13.86 -17.90
C HIS A 11 5.77 13.89 -16.55
N ALA A 12 4.61 13.23 -16.47
CA ALA A 12 3.85 13.14 -15.24
C ALA A 12 4.53 12.18 -14.25
N PRO A 13 4.36 12.37 -12.94
CA PRO A 13 4.77 11.39 -11.95
C PRO A 13 4.17 10.01 -12.27
N THR A 14 4.98 8.97 -12.25
CA THR A 14 4.54 7.60 -12.52
C THR A 14 4.62 6.75 -11.26
N MET A 15 3.66 5.84 -11.12
CA MET A 15 3.61 4.87 -10.03
C MET A 15 3.47 3.46 -10.59
N LEU A 16 4.28 2.54 -10.08
CA LEU A 16 4.10 1.11 -10.28
C LEU A 16 3.44 0.52 -9.04
N THR A 17 2.24 -0.03 -9.19
CA THR A 17 1.56 -0.75 -8.10
C THR A 17 1.86 -2.24 -8.19
N LEU A 18 2.41 -2.79 -7.11
CA LEU A 18 2.73 -4.21 -6.96
C LEU A 18 1.71 -4.89 -6.06
N TYR A 19 1.11 -5.97 -6.54
CA TYR A 19 0.14 -6.72 -5.77
C TYR A 19 0.82 -7.66 -4.77
N TRP A 20 0.41 -7.57 -3.51
CA TRP A 20 0.80 -8.51 -2.46
C TRP A 20 -0.24 -9.62 -2.35
N GLN A 21 0.22 -10.86 -2.49
CA GLN A 21 -0.63 -12.03 -2.37
C GLN A 21 0.17 -13.25 -1.92
N LEU A 22 -0.49 -14.19 -1.24
CA LEU A 22 0.10 -15.44 -0.76
C LEU A 22 -0.61 -16.64 -1.39
N GLY A 23 0.15 -17.55 -2.01
CA GLY A 23 -0.36 -18.87 -2.41
C GLY A 23 -1.32 -18.93 -3.60
N GLU A 24 -1.58 -17.81 -4.28
CA GLU A 24 -2.49 -17.76 -5.45
C GLU A 24 -1.85 -18.18 -6.78
N ASP A 25 -0.52 -18.30 -6.85
CA ASP A 25 0.22 -18.68 -8.07
C ASP A 25 1.57 -19.35 -7.71
N ASP A 26 2.45 -19.56 -8.69
CA ASP A 26 3.79 -20.10 -8.51
C ASP A 26 4.84 -19.04 -8.11
N ALA A 27 6.00 -19.51 -7.65
CA ALA A 27 7.06 -18.66 -7.13
C ALA A 27 7.61 -17.63 -8.15
N ARG A 28 7.47 -17.85 -9.45
CA ARG A 28 7.93 -16.94 -10.52
C ARG A 28 7.06 -15.70 -10.61
N HIS A 29 5.79 -15.79 -10.21
CA HIS A 29 4.85 -14.68 -10.16
C HIS A 29 4.86 -13.96 -8.80
N SER A 30 5.67 -14.43 -7.84
CA SER A 30 5.87 -13.71 -6.58
C SER A 30 6.41 -12.31 -6.83
N MET A 31 5.98 -11.33 -6.03
CA MET A 31 6.30 -9.90 -6.20
C MET A 31 7.78 -9.64 -6.56
N PHE A 32 8.72 -10.20 -5.79
CA PHE A 32 10.14 -9.96 -6.02
C PHE A 32 10.70 -10.67 -7.26
N GLN A 33 10.19 -11.86 -7.59
CA GLN A 33 10.57 -12.52 -8.84
C GLN A 33 10.00 -11.77 -10.04
N TRP A 34 8.75 -11.33 -9.96
CA TRP A 34 8.14 -10.54 -11.01
C TRP A 34 8.93 -9.26 -11.28
N ILE A 35 9.31 -8.52 -10.23
CA ILE A 35 10.17 -7.33 -10.36
C ILE A 35 11.47 -7.70 -11.10
N SER A 36 12.16 -8.75 -10.65
CA SER A 36 13.45 -9.16 -11.22
C SER A 36 13.38 -9.54 -12.70
N GLN A 37 12.25 -10.09 -13.14
CA GLN A 37 12.07 -10.59 -14.50
C GLN A 37 11.52 -9.54 -15.46
N ASN A 38 10.76 -8.57 -14.94
CA ASN A 38 9.99 -7.64 -15.77
C ASN A 38 10.53 -6.21 -15.74
N LEU A 39 11.23 -5.78 -14.68
CA LEU A 39 11.72 -4.41 -14.59
C LEU A 39 13.19 -4.31 -14.97
N THR A 40 13.48 -3.38 -15.87
CA THR A 40 14.85 -2.96 -16.17
C THR A 40 15.21 -1.73 -15.35
N LEU A 41 16.50 -1.45 -15.19
CA LEU A 41 16.97 -0.22 -14.53
C LEU A 41 16.43 1.05 -15.21
N SER A 42 16.23 1.01 -16.54
CA SER A 42 15.67 2.13 -17.30
C SER A 42 14.19 2.38 -16.98
N GLU A 43 13.41 1.32 -16.77
CA GLU A 43 12.02 1.47 -16.32
C GLU A 43 11.95 2.01 -14.89
N ILE A 44 12.81 1.48 -14.02
CA ILE A 44 12.90 1.93 -12.62
C ILE A 44 13.28 3.41 -12.53
N SER A 45 14.17 3.91 -13.39
CA SER A 45 14.55 5.32 -13.36
C SER A 45 13.44 6.30 -13.74
N HIS A 46 12.38 5.83 -14.39
CA HIS A 46 11.21 6.63 -14.75
C HIS A 46 10.10 6.58 -13.70
N LEU A 47 10.24 5.73 -12.67
CA LEU A 47 9.30 5.66 -11.54
C LEU A 47 9.56 6.78 -10.54
N THR A 48 8.49 7.49 -10.22
CA THR A 48 8.45 8.44 -9.09
C THR A 48 8.09 7.71 -7.80
N TYR A 49 7.10 6.82 -7.86
CA TYR A 49 6.53 6.15 -6.71
C TYR A 49 6.41 4.64 -6.92
N VAL A 50 6.43 3.90 -5.82
CA VAL A 50 6.12 2.47 -5.81
C VAL A 50 4.93 2.26 -4.90
N GLY A 51 3.85 1.72 -5.46
CA GLY A 51 2.64 1.37 -4.74
C GLY A 51 2.66 -0.12 -4.35
N ILE A 52 2.09 -0.42 -3.19
CA ILE A 52 1.70 -1.76 -2.79
C ILE A 52 0.18 -1.81 -2.83
N SER A 53 -0.35 -2.79 -3.56
CA SER A 53 -1.75 -3.20 -3.47
C SER A 53 -1.84 -4.35 -2.49
N LEU A 54 -2.57 -4.13 -1.41
CA LEU A 54 -2.63 -5.02 -0.26
C LEU A 54 -4.08 -5.25 0.11
N TYR A 55 -4.47 -6.52 0.12
CA TYR A 55 -5.79 -6.98 0.50
C TYR A 55 -5.58 -7.86 1.73
N PRO A 56 -5.46 -7.28 2.94
CA PRO A 56 -5.21 -8.06 4.11
C PRO A 56 -6.19 -9.22 4.18
N GLN A 57 -7.51 -9.02 3.90
CA GLN A 57 -8.57 -10.07 3.99
C GLN A 57 -8.26 -11.36 3.22
N GLU A 58 -7.34 -11.31 2.26
CA GLU A 58 -6.88 -12.43 1.44
C GLU A 58 -5.40 -12.78 1.68
N ALA A 59 -4.57 -11.80 2.02
CA ALA A 59 -3.18 -12.01 2.43
C ALA A 59 -2.66 -10.85 3.29
N PRO A 60 -2.70 -10.95 4.63
CA PRO A 60 -2.06 -9.98 5.49
C PRO A 60 -0.57 -10.05 5.30
N MET A 61 0.03 -8.88 5.23
CA MET A 61 1.48 -8.79 5.28
C MET A 61 2.00 -9.06 6.69
N GLY A 62 1.25 -8.65 7.73
CA GLY A 62 1.54 -8.96 9.13
C GLY A 62 2.99 -8.70 9.51
N THR A 63 3.66 -9.69 10.10
CA THR A 63 5.07 -9.60 10.51
C THR A 63 6.05 -9.50 9.33
N ALA A 64 5.63 -9.85 8.11
CA ALA A 64 6.46 -9.71 6.91
C ALA A 64 6.55 -8.25 6.42
N PHE A 65 5.69 -7.34 6.91
CA PHE A 65 5.60 -5.96 6.42
C PHE A 65 6.95 -5.24 6.38
N ASN A 66 7.67 -5.25 7.52
CA ASN A 66 9.00 -4.65 7.60
C ASN A 66 9.97 -5.23 6.57
N ARG A 67 10.01 -6.56 6.44
CA ARG A 67 10.91 -7.21 5.48
C ARG A 67 10.56 -6.85 4.05
N VAL A 68 9.27 -6.85 3.69
CA VAL A 68 8.81 -6.55 2.33
C VAL A 68 9.14 -5.10 1.97
N VAL A 69 8.75 -4.14 2.81
CA VAL A 69 8.97 -2.71 2.57
C VAL A 69 10.46 -2.37 2.53
N THR A 70 11.28 -2.91 3.44
CA THR A 70 12.73 -2.71 3.42
C THR A 70 13.40 -3.33 2.18
N VAL A 71 12.96 -4.51 1.72
CA VAL A 71 13.51 -5.10 0.48
C VAL A 71 13.11 -4.29 -0.74
N LEU A 72 11.84 -3.90 -0.84
CA LEU A 72 11.36 -3.04 -1.92
C LEU A 72 12.23 -1.79 -2.04
N HIS A 73 12.45 -1.07 -0.93
CA HIS A 73 13.27 0.12 -0.96
C HIS A 73 14.75 -0.20 -1.20
N ASN A 74 15.39 -0.96 -0.32
CA ASN A 74 16.86 -1.07 -0.31
C ASN A 74 17.43 -1.88 -1.47
N VAL A 75 16.65 -2.78 -2.06
CA VAL A 75 17.12 -3.67 -3.14
C VAL A 75 16.62 -3.20 -4.50
N TRP A 76 15.34 -2.81 -4.59
CA TRP A 76 14.69 -2.59 -5.89
C TRP A 76 14.49 -1.11 -6.23
N PHE A 77 14.10 -0.30 -5.25
CA PHE A 77 13.63 1.07 -5.48
C PHE A 77 14.23 2.07 -4.49
N PRO A 78 15.58 2.21 -4.42
CA PRO A 78 16.26 2.99 -3.38
C PRO A 78 16.11 4.50 -3.51
N LYS A 79 15.41 4.97 -4.56
CA LYS A 79 15.18 6.39 -4.83
C LYS A 79 13.69 6.76 -4.79
N GLN A 80 12.81 5.77 -4.68
CA GLN A 80 11.36 5.99 -4.78
C GLN A 80 10.74 6.00 -3.39
N THR A 81 9.73 6.86 -3.24
CA THR A 81 8.83 6.80 -2.09
C THR A 81 7.88 5.61 -2.26
N ILE A 82 7.70 4.85 -1.18
CA ILE A 82 6.81 3.68 -1.14
C ILE A 82 5.45 4.10 -0.56
N PHE A 83 4.38 3.69 -1.23
CA PHE A 83 2.99 3.90 -0.83
C PHE A 83 2.27 2.57 -0.65
N ILE A 84 1.24 2.57 0.19
CA ILE A 84 0.14 1.61 0.07
C ILE A 84 -0.89 2.25 -0.85
N SER A 85 -0.76 1.98 -2.15
CA SER A 85 -1.58 2.63 -3.18
C SER A 85 -2.99 2.05 -3.24
N GLU A 86 -3.16 0.82 -2.76
CA GLU A 86 -4.45 0.15 -2.70
C GLU A 86 -4.51 -0.71 -1.43
N LEU A 87 -5.52 -0.48 -0.60
CA LEU A 87 -5.74 -1.20 0.65
C LEU A 87 -7.17 -1.73 0.67
N GLY A 88 -7.33 -3.03 0.41
CA GLY A 88 -8.61 -3.70 0.62
C GLY A 88 -8.85 -3.86 2.11
N TYR A 89 -9.90 -3.26 2.68
CA TYR A 89 -10.28 -3.50 4.08
C TYR A 89 -11.77 -3.77 4.22
N GLY A 90 -12.36 -4.29 3.14
CA GLY A 90 -13.73 -4.76 3.10
C GLY A 90 -14.77 -3.65 2.99
N GLY A 91 -15.93 -4.01 2.47
CA GLY A 91 -17.12 -3.18 2.34
C GLY A 91 -18.38 -4.02 2.53
N GLN A 92 -19.56 -3.42 2.35
CA GLN A 92 -20.82 -4.16 2.42
C GLN A 92 -20.76 -5.36 1.45
N GLY A 93 -20.94 -6.58 1.97
CA GLY A 93 -20.94 -7.81 1.17
C GLY A 93 -19.59 -8.52 1.02
N VAL A 94 -18.49 -7.99 1.58
CA VAL A 94 -17.23 -8.75 1.66
C VAL A 94 -17.37 -9.86 2.70
N THR A 95 -17.26 -11.10 2.25
CA THR A 95 -17.36 -12.31 3.10
C THR A 95 -15.97 -12.91 3.29
N GLY A 96 -15.63 -13.34 4.50
CA GLY A 96 -14.30 -13.88 4.80
C GLY A 96 -13.93 -13.79 6.28
N SER A 97 -12.92 -14.54 6.69
CA SER A 97 -12.39 -14.46 8.06
C SER A 97 -11.39 -13.33 8.16
N TRP A 98 -11.69 -12.33 8.98
CA TRP A 98 -10.74 -11.29 9.35
C TRP A 98 -9.69 -11.88 10.30
N TRP A 99 -8.54 -12.23 9.74
CA TRP A 99 -7.28 -12.60 10.39
C TRP A 99 -6.75 -11.51 11.34
N TRP A 100 -7.18 -10.25 11.18
CA TRP A 100 -6.97 -9.14 12.11
C TRP A 100 -8.31 -8.50 12.45
N GLY A 101 -8.50 -8.13 13.72
CA GLY A 101 -9.74 -7.56 14.23
C GLY A 101 -10.57 -8.57 15.02
N SER A 102 -11.52 -8.06 15.82
CA SER A 102 -12.40 -8.92 16.61
C SER A 102 -13.52 -9.49 15.72
N PRO A 103 -13.87 -10.79 15.82
CA PRO A 103 -15.06 -11.35 15.20
C PRO A 103 -16.36 -10.65 15.60
N THR A 104 -16.32 -9.87 16.69
CA THR A 104 -17.47 -9.14 17.24
C THR A 104 -17.44 -7.64 16.95
N ALA A 105 -16.39 -7.12 16.29
CA ALA A 105 -16.32 -5.71 15.92
C ALA A 105 -17.17 -5.42 14.69
N SER A 106 -17.80 -4.24 14.64
CA SER A 106 -18.51 -3.80 13.44
C SER A 106 -17.51 -3.53 12.31
N GLY A 107 -17.89 -3.85 11.07
CA GLY A 107 -17.01 -3.70 9.90
C GLY A 107 -16.32 -2.33 9.83
N ASP A 108 -17.05 -1.23 10.09
CA ASP A 108 -16.52 0.13 9.98
C ASP A 108 -15.41 0.45 10.97
N SER A 109 -15.44 -0.15 12.18
CA SER A 109 -14.36 0.02 13.15
C SER A 109 -13.07 -0.69 12.70
N GLN A 110 -13.21 -1.83 12.04
CA GLN A 110 -12.08 -2.60 11.52
C GLN A 110 -11.43 -1.88 10.34
N LYS A 111 -12.20 -1.24 9.45
CA LYS A 111 -11.67 -0.44 8.33
C LYS A 111 -10.68 0.63 8.80
N ALA A 112 -11.08 1.42 9.79
CA ALA A 112 -10.25 2.49 10.34
C ALA A 112 -9.00 1.94 11.07
N GLU A 113 -9.12 0.81 11.78
CA GLU A 113 -7.99 0.16 12.43
C GLU A 113 -6.96 -0.38 11.43
N VAL A 114 -7.41 -1.02 10.36
CA VAL A 114 -6.55 -1.55 9.29
C VAL A 114 -5.84 -0.43 8.56
N TYR A 115 -6.59 0.60 8.18
CA TYR A 115 -6.03 1.81 7.60
C TYR A 115 -4.95 2.40 8.50
N ASN A 116 -5.27 2.61 9.78
CA ASN A 116 -4.32 3.15 10.75
C ASN A 116 -3.07 2.30 10.90
N LEU A 117 -3.21 0.98 11.05
CA LEU A 117 -2.09 0.06 11.22
C LEU A 117 -1.09 0.17 10.07
N TYR A 118 -1.58 0.05 8.84
CA TYR A 118 -0.72 0.00 7.66
C TYR A 118 -0.17 1.36 7.29
N LEU A 119 -0.96 2.42 7.44
CA LEU A 119 -0.49 3.78 7.21
C LEU A 119 0.57 4.18 8.25
N ALA A 120 0.32 3.97 9.55
CA ALA A 120 1.30 4.26 10.59
C ALA A 120 2.58 3.44 10.41
N ALA A 121 2.46 2.15 10.07
CA ALA A 121 3.62 1.30 9.83
C ALA A 121 4.47 1.80 8.64
N LEU A 122 3.86 2.22 7.55
CA LEU A 122 4.60 2.74 6.39
C LEU A 122 5.22 4.11 6.67
N LEU A 123 4.50 4.98 7.36
CA LEU A 123 4.96 6.33 7.72
C LEU A 123 6.10 6.33 8.75
N ALA A 124 6.38 5.20 9.39
CA ALA A 124 7.55 5.03 10.25
C ALA A 124 8.88 4.94 9.45
N TYR A 125 8.84 4.78 8.13
CA TYR A 125 10.02 4.77 7.27
C TYR A 125 10.25 6.16 6.64
N PRO A 126 11.51 6.64 6.53
CA PRO A 126 11.81 7.94 5.92
C PRO A 126 11.45 8.01 4.43
N TYR A 127 11.32 6.85 3.77
CA TYR A 127 10.89 6.72 2.38
C TYR A 127 9.41 6.30 2.24
N GLY A 128 8.65 6.32 3.34
CA GLY A 128 7.23 6.01 3.34
C GLY A 128 6.39 7.24 2.97
N GLY A 129 5.60 7.13 1.90
CA GLY A 129 4.68 8.17 1.45
C GLY A 129 3.28 8.05 2.07
N GLY A 130 3.02 6.98 2.81
CA GLY A 130 1.71 6.66 3.36
C GLY A 130 0.79 6.00 2.34
N GLY A 131 -0.46 6.43 2.26
CA GLY A 131 -1.48 5.80 1.43
C GLY A 131 -2.50 4.97 2.24
N GLY A 132 -3.29 4.15 1.55
CA GLY A 132 -4.46 3.46 2.09
C GLY A 132 -5.75 3.74 1.32
N PHE A 133 -5.61 4.08 0.03
CA PHE A 133 -6.75 4.28 -0.86
C PHE A 133 -7.36 2.93 -1.25
N TRP A 134 -8.65 2.90 -1.51
CA TRP A 134 -9.38 1.71 -1.94
C TRP A 134 -10.46 2.13 -2.96
N TRP A 135 -11.09 1.16 -3.62
CA TRP A 135 -12.05 1.43 -4.71
C TRP A 135 -13.17 2.40 -4.34
N TYR A 136 -13.73 2.32 -3.13
CA TYR A 136 -14.76 3.25 -2.64
C TYR A 136 -14.20 4.23 -1.60
N PHE A 137 -12.90 4.55 -1.64
CA PHE A 137 -12.29 5.43 -0.63
C PHE A 137 -12.94 6.79 -0.59
N ALA A 138 -13.26 7.41 -1.72
CA ALA A 138 -13.90 8.72 -1.72
C ALA A 138 -15.29 8.69 -1.06
N GLU A 139 -16.04 7.60 -1.27
CA GLU A 139 -17.38 7.39 -0.72
C GLU A 139 -17.31 7.06 0.77
N ASP A 140 -16.46 6.12 1.18
CA ASP A 140 -16.27 5.78 2.58
C ASP A 140 -15.65 6.95 3.37
N PHE A 141 -14.65 7.63 2.81
CA PHE A 141 -13.99 8.75 3.48
C PHE A 141 -14.96 9.88 3.81
N THR A 142 -15.91 10.18 2.94
CA THR A 142 -16.91 11.24 3.19
C THR A 142 -18.01 10.80 4.15
N ASN A 143 -18.27 9.50 4.29
CA ASN A 143 -19.39 8.96 5.04
C ASN A 143 -18.98 8.24 6.35
N GLU A 144 -17.68 8.02 6.60
CA GLU A 144 -17.16 7.29 7.76
C GLU A 144 -16.31 8.19 8.70
N PRO A 145 -16.91 8.80 9.74
CA PRO A 145 -16.22 9.74 10.63
C PRO A 145 -14.97 9.16 11.32
N LYS A 146 -14.94 7.84 11.55
CA LYS A 146 -13.79 7.15 12.15
C LYS A 146 -12.60 7.08 11.19
N LEU A 147 -12.85 6.85 9.90
CA LEU A 147 -11.81 6.83 8.87
C LEU A 147 -11.22 8.24 8.67
N MET A 148 -12.08 9.26 8.65
CA MET A 148 -11.62 10.65 8.63
C MET A 148 -10.76 11.00 9.85
N SER A 149 -11.22 10.63 11.05
CA SER A 149 -10.51 10.91 12.30
C SER A 149 -9.16 10.19 12.35
N ALA A 150 -9.11 8.94 11.89
CA ALA A 150 -7.90 8.15 11.74
C ALA A 150 -6.87 8.84 10.84
N MET A 151 -7.30 9.26 9.65
CA MET A 151 -6.45 10.01 8.71
C MET A 151 -5.95 11.32 9.34
N HIS A 152 -6.85 12.13 9.90
CA HIS A 152 -6.48 13.42 10.51
C HIS A 152 -5.49 13.25 11.66
N ALA A 153 -5.69 12.25 12.53
CA ALA A 153 -4.81 11.98 13.65
C ALA A 153 -3.39 11.60 13.18
N LEU A 154 -3.28 10.80 12.11
CA LEU A 154 -1.99 10.39 11.55
C LEU A 154 -1.24 11.55 10.90
N TYR A 155 -1.92 12.37 10.10
CA TYR A 155 -1.27 13.54 9.46
C TYR A 155 -1.02 14.70 10.42
N ALA A 156 -1.67 14.73 11.59
CA ALA A 156 -1.39 15.68 12.66
C ALA A 156 -0.29 15.21 13.61
N ASP A 157 0.13 13.93 13.55
CA ASP A 157 1.16 13.38 14.42
C ASP A 157 2.55 13.82 13.98
N THR A 158 3.14 14.78 14.68
CA THR A 158 4.47 15.33 14.38
C THR A 158 5.62 14.34 14.59
N ARG A 159 5.37 13.17 15.19
CA ARG A 159 6.34 12.06 15.25
C ARG A 159 6.50 11.35 13.91
N ILE A 160 5.47 11.46 13.07
CA ILE A 160 5.50 11.10 11.67
C ILE A 160 5.97 12.37 10.94
N GLY A 161 7.26 12.46 10.64
CA GLY A 161 7.88 13.70 10.19
C GLY A 161 7.17 14.35 8.99
N PRO A 162 7.29 15.67 8.80
CA PRO A 162 6.80 16.31 7.59
C PRO A 162 7.54 15.68 6.41
N PHE A 163 6.79 15.24 5.40
CA PHE A 163 7.34 14.76 4.12
C PHE A 163 8.50 15.68 3.68
N ALA A 164 9.73 15.18 3.75
CA ALA A 164 10.96 15.90 3.44
C ALA A 164 11.74 15.12 2.38
#